data_AF-A0A7C0ZUA2-F1
#
_entry.id   AF-A0A7C0ZUA2-F1
#
_cell.length_a   1.000
_cell.length_b   1.000
_cell.length_c   1.000
_cell.angle_alpha   90.00
_cell.angle_beta   90.00
_cell.angle_gamma   90.00
#
_symmetry.space_group_name_H-M   'P 1'
#
loop_
_entity.id
_entity.type
_entity.pdbx_description
1 polymer ?
#
loop_
_entity_poly.entity_id
_entity_poly.type
_entity_poly.pdbx_seq_one_letter_code
_entity_poly.pdbx_strand_id
1 'polypeptide(L)'
;MPSSMKPIRNCRAQVGIGTLIIFIAMVMIAAVAASVLIQTSGVLQQKAQSTGTEATKEVSSNLDIESVEGQRSGTNSSSIDDDTFSDTIDQLTLRCSLKVGSEPVDLNQVVITITDGDSVLDLRYIEGTLDTNATNTTDGTFSSSSSDRLTTYRLLVDSLTKIQVPYPDATIGSGATYVNETSAGTVHLGYNATKATTGDYAGKYFMRADMFFIAEEIRDEDNSFAIDNPVMNKGDLVKLILLTAPSDTCSDTTTLADLKNTDPRVGESGLVIDPRKEVTINILPEAGANTMVDFTAPSSFGTYLNIGLYP
;
A
#
# COMPACT_ATOMS: atom_id res chain seq x y z
N MET A 1 -21.18 8.97 103.35
CA MET A 1 -21.80 8.57 102.06
C MET A 1 -21.05 9.26 100.93
N PRO A 2 -20.77 8.57 99.81
CA PRO A 2 -19.79 9.00 98.82
C PRO A 2 -20.26 10.16 97.94
N SER A 3 -19.27 10.89 97.43
CA SER A 3 -19.31 12.01 96.49
C SER A 3 -20.18 11.76 95.25
N SER A 4 -20.97 12.76 94.86
CA SER A 4 -21.50 12.87 93.50
C SER A 4 -21.02 14.19 92.88
N MET A 5 -19.84 14.12 92.26
CA MET A 5 -19.31 15.14 91.36
C MET A 5 -20.24 15.24 90.14
N LYS A 6 -21.03 16.32 90.05
CA LYS A 6 -21.86 16.61 88.86
C LYS A 6 -20.95 16.94 87.67
N PRO A 7 -20.96 16.16 86.58
CA PRO A 7 -20.17 16.47 85.41
C PRO A 7 -20.74 17.73 84.73
N ILE A 8 -19.89 18.74 84.53
CA ILE A 8 -20.21 19.92 83.72
C ILE A 8 -20.31 19.45 82.26
N ARG A 9 -21.52 19.17 81.78
CA ARG A 9 -21.74 18.78 80.38
C ARG A 9 -21.59 20.01 79.50
N ASN A 10 -20.41 20.17 78.90
CA ASN A 10 -20.15 21.19 77.89
C ASN A 10 -20.79 20.80 76.54
N CYS A 11 -22.12 20.72 76.48
CA CYS A 11 -22.86 20.39 75.25
C CYS A 11 -22.58 21.37 74.10
N ARG A 12 -22.15 22.60 74.39
CA ARG A 12 -21.73 23.58 73.37
C ARG A 12 -20.42 23.18 72.68
N ALA A 13 -19.44 22.64 73.42
CA ALA A 13 -18.20 22.13 72.86
C ALA A 13 -18.44 20.85 72.02
N GLN A 14 -19.38 20.01 72.45
CA GLN A 14 -19.77 18.80 71.71
C GLN A 14 -20.45 19.12 70.37
N VAL A 15 -21.34 20.11 70.33
CA VAL A 15 -21.97 20.56 69.07
C VAL A 15 -20.92 21.19 68.12
N GLY A 16 -19.97 21.96 68.65
CA GLY A 16 -18.90 22.57 67.85
C GLY A 16 -17.96 21.55 67.20
N ILE A 17 -17.61 20.47 67.91
CA ILE A 17 -16.82 19.36 67.35
C ILE A 17 -17.59 18.66 66.23
N GLY A 18 -18.90 18.45 66.39
CA GLY A 18 -19.76 17.87 65.35
C GLY A 18 -19.80 18.70 64.07
N THR A 19 -19.90 20.03 64.18
CA THR A 19 -19.86 20.92 63.02
C THR A 19 -18.50 20.90 62.30
N LEU A 20 -17.39 20.78 63.05
CA LEU A 20 -16.04 20.73 62.50
C LEU A 20 -15.79 19.42 61.71
N ILE A 21 -16.31 18.29 62.21
CA ILE A 21 -16.22 17.00 61.53
C ILE A 21 -16.98 17.05 60.19
N ILE A 22 -18.22 17.57 60.19
CA ILE A 22 -19.02 17.69 58.96
C ILE A 22 -18.36 18.63 57.97
N PHE A 23 -17.76 19.72 58.45
CA PHE A 23 -17.03 20.67 57.60
C PHE A 23 -15.87 19.99 56.87
N ILE A 24 -15.03 19.25 57.59
CA ILE A 24 -13.89 18.52 56.99
C ILE A 24 -14.40 17.46 56.01
N ALA A 25 -15.44 16.70 56.39
CA ALA A 25 -16.02 15.68 55.53
C ALA A 25 -16.58 16.26 54.22
N MET A 26 -17.28 17.40 54.28
CA MET A 26 -17.84 18.06 53.10
C MET A 26 -16.73 18.56 52.17
N VAL A 27 -15.64 19.12 52.72
CA VAL A 27 -14.48 19.55 51.93
C VAL A 27 -13.82 18.36 51.23
N MET A 28 -13.67 17.22 51.91
CA MET A 28 -13.12 16.01 51.29
C MET A 28 -14.01 15.46 50.16
N ILE A 29 -15.32 15.40 50.37
CA ILE A 29 -16.27 14.96 49.33
C ILE A 29 -16.23 15.91 48.12
N ALA A 30 -16.23 17.22 48.38
CA ALA A 30 -16.13 18.22 47.33
C ALA A 30 -14.82 18.09 46.51
N ALA A 31 -13.70 17.83 47.18
CA ALA A 31 -12.40 17.62 46.51
C ALA A 31 -12.41 16.37 45.60
N VAL A 32 -12.98 15.25 46.06
CA VAL A 32 -13.09 14.03 45.24
C VAL A 32 -14.03 14.26 44.05
N ALA A 33 -15.19 14.90 44.29
CA ALA A 33 -16.14 15.20 43.22
C ALA A 33 -15.53 16.14 42.16
N ALA A 34 -14.80 17.18 42.58
CA ALA A 34 -14.10 18.09 41.68
C ALA A 34 -13.01 17.37 40.87
N SER A 35 -12.24 16.48 41.51
CA SER A 35 -11.21 15.67 40.83
C SER A 35 -11.80 14.83 39.70
N VAL A 36 -12.90 14.12 39.97
CA VAL A 36 -13.60 13.30 38.95
C VAL A 36 -14.17 14.17 37.82
N LEU A 37 -14.73 15.34 38.15
CA LEU A 37 -15.28 16.27 37.15
C LEU A 37 -14.18 16.80 36.22
N ILE A 38 -13.02 17.18 36.76
CA ILE A 38 -11.87 17.63 35.96
C ILE A 38 -11.33 16.48 35.12
N GLN A 39 -11.19 15.29 35.70
CA GLN A 39 -10.68 14.11 34.99
C GLN A 39 -11.59 13.72 33.81
N THR A 40 -12.91 13.67 34.05
CA THR A 40 -13.89 13.35 32.99
C THR A 40 -13.91 14.43 31.91
N SER A 41 -13.84 15.71 32.29
CA SER A 41 -13.74 16.82 31.33
C SER A 41 -12.45 16.74 30.51
N GLY A 42 -11.32 16.39 31.12
CA GLY A 42 -10.04 16.23 30.45
C GLY A 42 -10.05 15.11 29.41
N VAL A 43 -10.60 13.93 29.77
CA VAL A 43 -10.74 12.81 28.83
C VAL A 43 -11.66 13.17 27.67
N LEU A 44 -12.78 13.85 27.94
CA LEU A 44 -13.70 14.29 26.89
C LEU A 44 -13.06 15.33 25.96
N GLN A 45 -12.25 16.25 26.49
CA GLN A 45 -11.51 17.23 25.68
C GLN A 45 -10.46 16.57 24.79
N GLN A 46 -9.65 15.67 25.35
CA GLN A 46 -8.66 14.92 24.56
C GLN A 46 -9.34 14.09 23.47
N LYS A 47 -10.45 13.43 23.80
CA LYS A 47 -11.21 12.65 22.82
C LYS A 47 -11.81 13.54 21.74
N ALA A 48 -12.41 14.67 22.12
CA ALA A 48 -12.99 15.64 21.17
C ALA A 48 -11.94 16.22 20.23
N GLN A 49 -10.74 16.52 20.74
CA GLN A 49 -9.62 16.99 19.92
C GLN A 49 -9.16 15.92 18.94
N SER A 50 -8.94 14.68 19.40
CA SER A 50 -8.52 13.57 18.54
C SER A 50 -9.57 13.23 17.48
N THR A 51 -10.87 13.23 17.82
CA THR A 51 -11.92 13.03 16.82
C THR A 51 -12.03 14.21 15.86
N GLY A 52 -11.73 15.42 16.33
CA GLY A 52 -11.68 16.61 15.50
C GLY A 52 -10.56 16.52 14.46
N THR A 53 -9.35 16.16 14.87
CA THR A 53 -8.22 15.97 13.96
C THR A 53 -8.43 14.83 12.98
N GLU A 54 -8.99 13.70 13.44
CA GLU A 54 -9.29 12.57 12.55
C GLU A 54 -10.37 12.92 11.52
N ALA A 55 -11.43 13.62 11.96
CA ALA A 55 -12.49 14.06 11.05
C ALA A 55 -11.99 15.08 10.03
N THR A 56 -11.05 15.95 10.40
CA THR A 56 -10.43 16.87 9.44
C THR A 56 -9.51 16.13 8.47
N LYS A 57 -8.72 15.16 8.93
CA LYS A 57 -7.88 14.30 8.07
C LYS A 57 -8.74 13.58 7.03
N GLU A 58 -9.87 12.99 7.47
CA GLU A 58 -10.78 12.23 6.61
C GLU A 58 -11.41 13.04 5.47
N VAL A 59 -11.63 14.35 5.66
CA VAL A 59 -12.26 15.19 4.64
C VAL A 59 -11.28 16.02 3.83
N SER A 60 -10.02 16.13 4.26
CA SER A 60 -9.02 16.98 3.62
C SER A 60 -7.97 16.20 2.85
N SER A 61 -7.67 14.96 3.24
CA SER A 61 -6.70 14.12 2.54
C SER A 61 -7.29 13.64 1.21
N ASN A 62 -6.88 14.28 0.14
CA ASN A 62 -7.27 13.91 -1.22
C ASN A 62 -6.03 13.72 -2.08
N LEU A 63 -5.91 12.52 -2.66
CA LEU A 63 -4.96 12.20 -3.71
C LEU A 63 -5.62 12.47 -5.06
N ASP A 64 -4.92 13.12 -5.97
CA ASP A 64 -5.38 13.43 -7.32
C ASP A 64 -4.52 12.67 -8.34
N ILE A 65 -5.18 12.13 -9.35
CA ILE A 65 -4.50 11.46 -10.47
C ILE A 65 -4.42 12.48 -11.60
N GLU A 66 -3.20 12.89 -11.93
CA GLU A 66 -2.93 13.90 -12.96
C GLU A 66 -2.98 13.30 -14.36
N SER A 67 -2.42 12.10 -14.56
CA SER A 67 -2.46 11.42 -15.85
C SER A 67 -2.25 9.92 -15.72
N VAL A 68 -2.72 9.17 -16.72
CA VAL A 68 -2.52 7.72 -16.82
C VAL A 68 -1.87 7.38 -18.14
N GLU A 69 -0.69 6.77 -18.06
CA GLU A 69 0.11 6.35 -19.22
C GLU A 69 0.26 4.83 -19.24
N GLY A 70 -0.05 4.20 -20.38
CA GLY A 70 0.22 2.79 -20.63
C GLY A 70 1.51 2.61 -21.42
N GLN A 71 2.30 1.60 -21.07
CA GLN A 71 3.43 1.11 -21.87
C GLN A 71 3.18 -0.32 -22.34
N ARG A 72 3.56 -0.58 -23.59
CA ARG A 72 3.44 -1.88 -24.25
C ARG A 72 4.80 -2.56 -24.33
N SER A 73 4.84 -3.87 -24.16
CA SER A 73 6.06 -4.62 -24.41
C SER A 73 6.43 -4.62 -25.90
N GLY A 74 7.73 -4.57 -26.20
CA GLY A 74 8.26 -4.98 -27.50
C GLY A 74 8.00 -6.48 -27.75
N THR A 75 7.70 -6.84 -28.99
CA THR A 75 7.49 -8.22 -29.46
C THR A 75 8.56 -8.63 -30.47
N ASN A 76 9.12 -7.68 -31.20
CA ASN A 76 10.23 -7.90 -32.13
C ASN A 76 11.29 -6.81 -31.93
N SER A 77 12.56 -7.21 -31.87
CA SER A 77 13.70 -6.33 -32.08
C SER A 77 14.57 -7.00 -33.12
N SER A 78 14.32 -6.62 -34.36
CA SER A 78 15.12 -7.02 -35.51
C SER A 78 16.02 -5.85 -35.84
N SER A 79 17.28 -6.10 -36.17
CA SER A 79 18.17 -5.06 -36.72
C SER A 79 17.80 -4.68 -38.16
N ILE A 80 16.78 -5.34 -38.74
CA ILE A 80 16.37 -5.25 -40.14
C ILE A 80 14.92 -4.76 -40.27
N ASP A 81 14.05 -5.03 -39.29
CA ASP A 81 12.63 -4.66 -39.31
C ASP A 81 12.30 -3.63 -38.22
N ASP A 82 11.24 -2.84 -38.42
CA ASP A 82 10.75 -1.88 -37.43
C ASP A 82 10.27 -2.61 -36.15
N ASP A 83 10.54 -1.99 -35.00
CA ASP A 83 10.12 -2.51 -33.70
C ASP A 83 8.59 -2.68 -33.65
N THR A 84 8.15 -3.89 -33.33
CA THR A 84 6.73 -4.24 -33.19
C THR A 84 6.39 -4.37 -31.71
N PHE A 85 5.24 -3.82 -31.31
CA PHE A 85 4.78 -3.81 -29.92
C PHE A 85 3.61 -4.77 -29.69
N SER A 86 3.36 -5.10 -28.42
CA SER A 86 2.21 -5.86 -27.96
C SER A 86 0.88 -5.22 -28.40
N ASP A 87 -0.15 -6.04 -28.59
CA ASP A 87 -1.53 -5.59 -28.77
C ASP A 87 -2.22 -5.24 -27.43
N THR A 88 -1.57 -5.54 -26.30
CA THR A 88 -2.01 -5.23 -24.93
C THR A 88 -1.12 -4.18 -24.28
N ILE A 89 -1.62 -3.55 -23.22
CA ILE A 89 -0.83 -2.71 -22.32
C ILE A 89 -0.31 -3.57 -21.17
N ASP A 90 1.00 -3.54 -20.95
CA ASP A 90 1.68 -4.45 -20.03
C ASP A 90 2.15 -3.74 -18.75
N GLN A 91 2.30 -2.41 -18.81
CA GLN A 91 2.59 -1.55 -17.67
C GLN A 91 1.68 -0.33 -17.70
N LEU A 92 1.15 0.04 -16.54
CA LEU A 92 0.37 1.24 -16.33
C LEU A 92 1.08 2.14 -15.32
N THR A 93 1.26 3.40 -15.68
CA THR A 93 1.91 4.42 -14.85
C THR A 93 0.91 5.53 -14.56
N LEU A 94 0.56 5.71 -13.28
CA LEU A 94 -0.34 6.75 -12.79
C LEU A 94 0.50 7.87 -12.20
N ARG A 95 0.37 9.09 -12.72
CA ARG A 95 0.97 10.26 -12.08
C ARG A 95 0.01 10.77 -11.04
N CYS A 96 0.44 10.76 -9.79
CA CYS A 96 -0.38 11.15 -8.66
C CYS A 96 0.24 12.34 -7.94
N SER A 97 -0.59 13.25 -7.45
CA SER A 97 -0.21 14.38 -6.62
C SER A 97 -1.23 14.56 -5.48
N LEU A 98 -0.87 15.24 -4.41
CA LEU A 98 -1.84 15.61 -3.37
C LEU A 98 -2.53 16.92 -3.73
N LYS A 99 -3.85 16.98 -3.47
CA LYS A 99 -4.60 18.24 -3.59
C LYS A 99 -4.08 19.29 -2.60
N VAL A 100 -4.25 20.55 -2.99
CA VAL A 100 -3.90 21.67 -2.11
C VAL A 100 -4.75 21.60 -0.85
N GLY A 101 -4.10 21.60 0.31
CA GLY A 101 -4.78 21.52 1.61
C GLY A 101 -4.84 20.12 2.20
N SER A 102 -4.46 19.08 1.46
CA SER A 102 -4.38 17.71 1.97
C SER A 102 -3.35 17.56 3.09
N GLU A 103 -3.65 16.69 4.05
CA GLU A 103 -2.64 16.17 4.96
C GLU A 103 -1.75 15.15 4.23
N PRO A 104 -0.55 14.86 4.77
CA PRO A 104 0.33 13.85 4.17
C PRO A 104 -0.36 12.48 4.09
N VAL A 105 -0.11 11.76 3.00
CA VAL A 105 -0.67 10.42 2.74
C VAL A 105 0.47 9.42 2.68
N ASP A 106 0.38 8.36 3.48
CA ASP A 106 1.31 7.23 3.43
C ASP A 106 0.85 6.19 2.40
N LEU A 107 1.68 5.92 1.39
CA LEU A 107 1.35 4.94 0.35
C LEU A 107 1.35 3.48 0.86
N ASN A 108 2.01 3.19 1.99
CA ASN A 108 2.00 1.83 2.57
C ASN A 108 0.60 1.34 2.94
N GLN A 109 -0.29 2.28 3.28
CA GLN A 109 -1.67 2.00 3.67
C GLN A 109 -2.67 2.24 2.54
N VAL A 110 -2.22 2.82 1.42
CA VAL A 110 -3.06 3.00 0.23
C VAL A 110 -3.32 1.64 -0.40
N VAL A 111 -4.59 1.43 -0.77
CA VAL A 111 -5.02 0.28 -1.57
C VAL A 111 -5.50 0.79 -2.92
N ILE A 112 -4.98 0.22 -3.99
CA ILE A 112 -5.41 0.51 -5.36
C ILE A 112 -6.20 -0.68 -5.87
N THR A 113 -7.49 -0.50 -6.11
CA THR A 113 -8.32 -1.50 -6.77
C THR A 113 -8.41 -1.14 -8.25
N ILE A 114 -8.01 -2.07 -9.12
CA ILE A 114 -8.13 -1.92 -10.58
C ILE A 114 -9.01 -3.03 -11.15
N THR A 115 -9.86 -2.67 -12.11
CA THR A 115 -10.71 -3.63 -12.81
C THR A 115 -10.83 -3.32 -14.29
N ASP A 116 -10.82 -4.36 -15.12
CA ASP A 116 -11.12 -4.30 -16.56
C ASP A 116 -12.57 -4.74 -16.87
N GLY A 117 -13.39 -4.96 -15.84
CA GLY A 117 -14.74 -5.50 -15.93
C GLY A 117 -14.84 -7.04 -15.82
N ASP A 118 -13.77 -7.78 -16.09
CA ASP A 118 -13.72 -9.24 -15.95
C ASP A 118 -12.94 -9.67 -14.71
N SER A 119 -11.82 -9.00 -14.43
CA SER A 119 -10.98 -9.24 -13.26
C SER A 119 -10.92 -8.01 -12.35
N VAL A 120 -10.78 -8.25 -11.05
CA VAL A 120 -10.58 -7.22 -10.03
C VAL A 120 -9.30 -7.57 -9.27
N LEU A 121 -8.38 -6.60 -9.19
CA LEU A 121 -7.12 -6.74 -8.45
C LEU A 121 -7.04 -5.66 -7.38
N ASP A 122 -6.73 -6.08 -6.16
CA ASP A 122 -6.43 -5.20 -5.04
C ASP A 122 -4.92 -5.17 -4.84
N LEU A 123 -4.32 -4.04 -5.17
CA LEU A 123 -2.88 -3.83 -5.14
C LEU A 123 -2.49 -3.05 -3.89
N ARG A 124 -1.40 -3.48 -3.27
CA ARG A 124 -0.79 -2.84 -2.09
C ARG A 124 0.62 -2.39 -2.42
N TYR A 125 1.06 -1.33 -1.75
CA TYR A 125 2.41 -0.82 -1.99
C TYR A 125 3.46 -1.84 -1.55
N ILE A 126 4.54 -1.93 -2.33
CA ILE A 126 5.75 -2.63 -1.94
C ILE A 126 6.98 -1.77 -2.23
N GLU A 127 7.94 -1.84 -1.32
CA GLU A 127 9.23 -1.14 -1.44
C GLU A 127 10.12 -1.84 -2.47
N GLY A 128 9.88 -1.56 -3.74
CA GLY A 128 10.60 -2.16 -4.86
C GLY A 128 10.80 -1.20 -6.02
N THR A 129 11.54 -1.68 -7.01
CA THR A 129 11.86 -0.96 -8.24
C THR A 129 11.33 -1.76 -9.44
N LEU A 130 11.02 -1.05 -10.53
CA LEU A 130 10.68 -1.67 -11.79
C LEU A 130 11.94 -2.24 -12.44
N ASP A 131 11.98 -3.56 -12.64
CA ASP A 131 12.99 -4.22 -13.45
C ASP A 131 12.45 -4.36 -14.87
N THR A 132 13.11 -3.69 -15.83
CA THR A 132 12.78 -3.77 -17.26
C THR A 132 13.88 -4.55 -17.94
N ASN A 133 13.63 -5.83 -18.24
CA ASN A 133 14.60 -6.65 -18.95
C ASN A 133 14.22 -6.74 -20.44
N ALA A 134 15.14 -6.31 -21.29
CA ALA A 134 15.04 -6.40 -22.75
C ALA A 134 16.01 -7.48 -23.25
N THR A 135 15.64 -8.76 -23.17
CA THR A 135 16.50 -9.83 -23.69
C THR A 135 15.71 -10.98 -24.32
N ASN A 136 15.87 -11.15 -25.64
CA ASN A 136 15.53 -12.39 -26.37
C ASN A 136 16.65 -13.43 -26.35
N THR A 137 17.70 -13.24 -25.55
CA THR A 137 18.80 -14.21 -25.54
C THR A 137 19.39 -14.33 -24.15
N THR A 138 19.08 -15.44 -23.49
CA THR A 138 19.91 -16.04 -22.44
C THR A 138 19.86 -15.36 -21.06
N ASP A 139 18.69 -14.96 -20.58
CA ASP A 139 18.50 -14.77 -19.12
C ASP A 139 18.02 -16.09 -18.49
N GLY A 140 18.96 -16.87 -17.99
CA GLY A 140 18.78 -18.24 -17.52
C GLY A 140 17.59 -18.44 -16.59
N THR A 141 16.96 -19.60 -16.71
CA THR A 141 15.79 -20.12 -15.97
C THR A 141 14.55 -19.19 -15.84
N PHE A 142 14.61 -17.92 -16.27
CA PHE A 142 13.51 -16.95 -16.19
C PHE A 142 13.21 -16.22 -17.50
N SER A 143 14.09 -16.29 -18.51
CA SER A 143 13.74 -16.01 -19.91
C SER A 143 13.32 -17.32 -20.56
N SER A 144 12.04 -17.37 -20.91
CA SER A 144 11.50 -18.40 -21.75
C SER A 144 12.18 -18.33 -23.12
N SER A 145 12.66 -19.46 -23.64
CA SER A 145 13.10 -19.55 -25.05
C SER A 145 11.94 -19.37 -26.05
N SER A 146 10.74 -19.04 -25.55
CA SER A 146 9.46 -18.87 -26.22
C SER A 146 8.59 -17.83 -25.49
N SER A 147 9.19 -16.71 -25.07
CA SER A 147 8.39 -15.53 -24.70
C SER A 147 7.84 -14.92 -25.98
N ASP A 148 6.52 -14.70 -26.06
CA ASP A 148 5.94 -13.91 -27.16
C ASP A 148 6.27 -12.42 -27.02
N ARG A 149 6.86 -12.01 -25.88
CA ARG A 149 7.30 -10.65 -25.57
C ARG A 149 8.82 -10.58 -25.43
N LEU A 150 9.44 -9.61 -26.10
CA LEU A 150 10.87 -9.32 -26.03
C LEU A 150 11.26 -8.58 -24.75
N THR A 151 10.41 -7.65 -24.30
CA THR A 151 10.62 -6.90 -23.06
C THR A 151 9.71 -7.46 -21.99
N THR A 152 10.21 -7.65 -20.78
CA THR A 152 9.36 -8.06 -19.65
C THR A 152 9.54 -7.07 -18.52
N TYR A 153 8.42 -6.66 -17.93
CA TYR A 153 8.36 -5.80 -16.76
C TYR A 153 8.20 -6.66 -15.53
N ARG A 154 9.00 -6.42 -14.49
CA ARG A 154 8.94 -7.18 -13.23
C ARG A 154 9.05 -6.22 -12.06
N LEU A 155 8.40 -6.58 -10.96
CA LEU A 155 8.57 -5.87 -9.69
C LEU A 155 9.73 -6.51 -8.93
N LEU A 156 10.75 -5.74 -8.57
CA LEU A 156 11.94 -6.24 -7.90
C LEU A 156 12.13 -5.59 -6.53
N VAL A 157 12.41 -6.40 -5.51
CA VAL A 157 12.61 -5.97 -4.12
C VAL A 157 13.96 -6.44 -3.59
N ASP A 158 14.65 -5.58 -2.85
CA ASP A 158 16.02 -5.82 -2.36
C ASP A 158 16.13 -6.68 -1.09
N SER A 159 15.02 -6.93 -0.37
CA SER A 159 15.04 -7.72 0.87
C SER A 159 13.67 -8.32 1.23
N LEU A 160 13.69 -9.49 1.87
CA LEU A 160 12.49 -10.15 2.42
C LEU A 160 11.81 -9.35 3.53
N THR A 161 12.57 -8.53 4.28
CA THR A 161 12.01 -7.72 5.38
C THR A 161 10.94 -6.76 4.87
N LYS A 162 11.13 -6.24 3.66
CA LYS A 162 10.22 -5.31 2.98
C LYS A 162 8.93 -5.98 2.51
N ILE A 163 8.93 -7.30 2.33
CA ILE A 163 7.77 -8.11 1.93
C ILE A 163 6.86 -8.43 3.13
N GLN A 164 7.43 -8.50 4.35
CA GLN A 164 6.67 -8.81 5.58
C GLN A 164 5.89 -7.61 6.14
N VAL A 165 6.25 -6.39 5.75
CA VAL A 165 5.56 -5.15 6.19
C VAL A 165 4.16 -5.02 5.54
N PRO A 166 3.98 -5.27 4.23
CA PRO A 166 2.66 -5.27 3.59
C PRO A 166 1.70 -6.36 4.11
N TYR A 167 2.22 -7.51 4.52
CA TYR A 167 1.43 -8.66 5.00
C TYR A 167 2.08 -9.25 6.27
N PRO A 168 1.68 -8.83 7.49
CA PRO A 168 2.29 -9.29 8.73
C PRO A 168 2.04 -10.79 9.03
N ASP A 169 1.13 -11.43 8.29
CA ASP A 169 0.84 -12.86 8.28
C ASP A 169 1.59 -13.63 7.17
N ALA A 170 2.34 -12.93 6.31
CA ALA A 170 3.14 -13.57 5.27
C ALA A 170 4.31 -14.33 5.88
N THR A 171 4.12 -15.65 5.98
CA THR A 171 5.21 -16.55 6.34
C THR A 171 6.11 -16.73 5.13
N ILE A 172 7.15 -15.91 5.05
CA ILE A 172 8.22 -16.10 4.07
C ILE A 172 9.06 -17.28 4.55
N GLY A 173 8.94 -18.42 3.88
CA GLY A 173 9.65 -19.65 4.25
C GLY A 173 11.17 -19.42 4.31
N SER A 174 11.77 -19.74 5.45
CA SER A 174 13.23 -19.77 5.62
C SER A 174 13.85 -20.77 4.65
N GLY A 175 14.41 -20.28 3.54
CA GLY A 175 14.99 -21.10 2.48
C GLY A 175 14.00 -21.55 1.40
N ALA A 176 13.30 -20.61 0.74
CA ALA A 176 12.41 -20.85 -0.39
C ALA A 176 13.10 -21.59 -1.56
N THR A 177 13.20 -22.91 -1.42
CA THR A 177 13.35 -23.84 -2.53
C THR A 177 11.93 -24.06 -3.02
N TYR A 178 11.59 -23.41 -4.13
CA TYR A 178 10.48 -23.68 -5.04
C TYR A 178 9.74 -24.99 -4.72
N VAL A 179 8.50 -24.90 -4.24
CA VAL A 179 7.58 -26.02 -4.33
C VAL A 179 6.21 -25.51 -4.73
N ASN A 180 5.80 -25.95 -5.92
CA ASN A 180 4.44 -25.95 -6.40
C ASN A 180 3.49 -26.71 -5.46
N GLU A 181 2.22 -26.35 -5.59
CA GLU A 181 1.02 -27.03 -5.12
C GLU A 181 0.58 -26.86 -3.66
N THR A 182 -0.52 -26.12 -3.53
CA THR A 182 -1.79 -26.62 -2.98
C THR A 182 -1.67 -27.64 -1.84
N SER A 183 -1.10 -27.21 -0.73
CA SER A 183 -1.65 -27.58 0.58
C SER A 183 -2.23 -26.32 1.18
N ALA A 184 -3.51 -26.39 1.54
CA ALA A 184 -4.30 -25.27 2.05
C ALA A 184 -3.50 -24.42 3.06
N GLY A 185 -3.16 -23.19 2.69
CA GLY A 185 -2.75 -22.17 3.68
C GLY A 185 -1.44 -21.41 3.47
N THR A 186 -0.73 -21.48 2.33
CA THR A 186 0.45 -20.61 2.11
C THR A 186 0.37 -19.87 0.78
N VAL A 187 0.16 -18.55 0.85
CA VAL A 187 0.20 -17.63 -0.31
C VAL A 187 1.65 -17.21 -0.55
N HIS A 188 2.17 -17.48 -1.75
CA HIS A 188 3.49 -17.01 -2.15
C HIS A 188 3.40 -15.58 -2.70
N LEU A 189 4.21 -14.67 -2.15
CA LEU A 189 4.21 -13.26 -2.52
C LEU A 189 5.24 -12.93 -3.62
N GLY A 190 6.32 -13.69 -3.72
CA GLY A 190 7.40 -13.46 -4.69
C GLY A 190 8.42 -14.60 -4.77
N TYR A 191 9.35 -14.49 -5.71
CA TYR A 191 10.34 -15.50 -6.08
C TYR A 191 11.75 -14.93 -5.93
N ASN A 192 12.73 -15.76 -5.57
CA ASN A 192 14.12 -15.30 -5.48
C ASN A 192 14.69 -14.98 -6.88
N ALA A 193 15.11 -13.73 -7.07
CA ALA A 193 15.62 -13.23 -8.34
C ALA A 193 17.05 -13.72 -8.64
N THR A 194 17.78 -14.24 -7.64
CA THR A 194 19.18 -14.72 -7.78
C THR A 194 19.32 -15.87 -8.80
N LYS A 195 18.21 -16.53 -9.18
CA LYS A 195 18.21 -17.55 -10.23
C LYS A 195 18.26 -16.99 -11.66
N ALA A 196 18.05 -15.69 -11.85
CA ALA A 196 18.21 -15.01 -13.14
C ALA A 196 19.70 -14.78 -13.40
N THR A 197 20.14 -14.98 -14.64
CA THR A 197 21.56 -14.96 -15.01
C THR A 197 22.00 -13.65 -15.65
N THR A 198 21.05 -12.78 -16.01
CA THR A 198 21.28 -11.49 -16.66
C THR A 198 20.78 -10.36 -15.76
N GLY A 199 21.62 -9.93 -14.82
CA GLY A 199 21.34 -8.81 -13.93
C GLY A 199 22.00 -8.99 -12.56
N ASP A 200 22.09 -7.91 -11.77
CA ASP A 200 22.51 -7.98 -10.38
C ASP A 200 21.31 -8.24 -9.47
N TYR A 201 20.97 -9.53 -9.34
CA TYR A 201 19.81 -10.01 -8.60
C TYR A 201 20.16 -10.71 -7.27
N ALA A 202 21.39 -10.57 -6.82
CA ALA A 202 21.85 -11.20 -5.59
C ALA A 202 21.06 -10.67 -4.38
N GLY A 203 20.35 -11.56 -3.69
CA GLY A 203 19.54 -11.19 -2.51
C GLY A 203 18.23 -10.47 -2.83
N LYS A 204 17.88 -10.34 -4.11
CA LYS A 204 16.65 -9.70 -4.58
C LYS A 204 15.53 -10.71 -4.82
N TYR A 205 14.30 -10.20 -4.91
CA TYR A 205 13.09 -10.97 -5.11
C TYR A 205 12.20 -10.34 -6.18
N PHE A 206 11.66 -11.17 -7.07
CA PHE A 206 10.61 -10.79 -7.99
C PHE A 206 9.25 -10.93 -7.32
N MET A 207 8.45 -9.87 -7.36
CA MET A 207 7.15 -9.82 -6.69
C MET A 207 6.01 -10.08 -7.67
N ARG A 208 4.91 -10.58 -7.11
CA ARG A 208 3.65 -10.78 -7.82
C ARG A 208 3.01 -9.45 -8.21
N ALA A 209 2.73 -9.26 -9.49
CA ALA A 209 2.15 -8.02 -9.97
C ALA A 209 0.63 -7.89 -9.75
N ASP A 210 -0.04 -8.98 -9.38
CA ASP A 210 -1.49 -8.99 -9.11
C ASP A 210 -1.86 -8.60 -7.68
N MET A 211 -0.87 -8.47 -6.78
CA MET A 211 -1.07 -8.07 -5.39
C MET A 211 -0.31 -6.78 -5.02
N PHE A 212 0.70 -6.42 -5.81
CA PHE A 212 1.62 -5.34 -5.47
C PHE A 212 1.73 -4.29 -6.56
N PHE A 213 1.91 -3.05 -6.13
CA PHE A 213 2.34 -1.94 -6.97
C PHE A 213 3.57 -1.29 -6.34
N ILE A 214 4.35 -0.58 -7.14
CA ILE A 214 5.49 0.22 -6.66
C ILE A 214 5.24 1.69 -6.94
N ALA A 215 6.00 2.56 -6.28
CA ALA A 215 5.94 4.00 -6.51
C ALA A 215 7.35 4.58 -6.66
N GLU A 216 7.48 5.53 -7.58
CA GLU A 216 8.71 6.25 -7.85
C GLU A 216 8.48 7.76 -7.72
N GLU A 217 9.45 8.47 -7.18
CA GLU A 217 9.43 9.94 -7.16
C GLU A 217 9.60 10.53 -8.57
N ILE A 218 8.89 11.62 -8.86
CA ILE A 218 9.21 12.54 -9.98
C ILE A 218 9.71 13.85 -9.43
N ARG A 219 8.99 14.40 -8.45
CA ARG A 219 9.27 15.69 -7.83
C ARG A 219 9.02 15.57 -6.34
N ASP A 220 10.07 15.80 -5.58
CA ASP A 220 10.04 15.96 -4.13
C ASP A 220 11.02 17.10 -3.80
N GLU A 221 10.53 18.14 -3.10
CA GLU A 221 11.35 19.30 -2.72
C GLU A 221 11.95 19.14 -1.33
N ASP A 222 11.35 18.34 -0.44
CA ASP A 222 11.74 18.22 0.96
C ASP A 222 12.24 16.83 1.38
N ASN A 223 12.36 15.90 0.42
CA ASN A 223 12.81 14.51 0.61
C ASN A 223 11.91 13.76 1.61
N SER A 224 10.62 14.06 1.60
CA SER A 224 9.64 13.36 2.42
C SER A 224 9.26 12.00 1.86
N PHE A 225 9.38 11.83 0.54
CA PHE A 225 9.10 10.59 -0.15
C PHE A 225 10.38 9.77 -0.32
N ALA A 226 10.42 8.60 0.29
CA ALA A 226 11.46 7.60 0.06
C ALA A 226 10.83 6.23 -0.17
N ILE A 227 11.53 5.33 -0.85
CA ILE A 227 11.04 3.97 -1.12
C ILE A 227 10.78 3.20 0.20
N ASP A 228 11.52 3.49 1.27
CA ASP A 228 11.34 2.90 2.60
C ASP A 228 10.37 3.68 3.51
N ASN A 229 10.02 4.90 3.13
CA ASN A 229 9.05 5.74 3.81
C ASN A 229 8.26 6.56 2.78
N PRO A 230 7.28 5.94 2.10
CA PRO A 230 6.58 6.52 0.96
C PRO A 230 5.47 7.48 1.43
N VAL A 231 5.85 8.50 2.18
CA VAL A 231 4.94 9.55 2.65
C VAL A 231 4.93 10.68 1.63
N MET A 232 3.75 10.94 1.10
CA MET A 232 3.55 12.03 0.14
C MET A 232 3.06 13.28 0.87
N ASN A 233 3.58 14.44 0.50
CA ASN A 233 3.16 15.73 1.04
C ASN A 233 2.81 16.77 -0.05
N LYS A 234 2.59 18.02 0.39
CA LYS A 234 2.14 19.11 -0.47
C LYS A 234 3.26 19.54 -1.43
N GLY A 235 3.07 19.26 -2.71
CA GLY A 235 3.99 19.66 -3.76
C GLY A 235 4.67 18.45 -4.43
N ASP A 236 4.54 17.28 -3.83
CA ASP A 236 5.12 16.07 -4.38
C ASP A 236 4.36 15.59 -5.61
N LEU A 237 5.09 14.92 -6.49
CA LEU A 237 4.56 14.21 -7.64
C LEU A 237 5.24 12.86 -7.70
N VAL A 238 4.43 11.79 -7.65
CA VAL A 238 4.90 10.41 -7.68
C VAL A 238 4.26 9.66 -8.84
N LYS A 239 4.98 8.67 -9.37
CA LYS A 239 4.45 7.68 -10.31
C LYS A 239 4.09 6.43 -9.54
N LEU A 240 2.85 5.97 -9.66
CA LEU A 240 2.45 4.64 -9.23
C LEU A 240 2.54 3.72 -10.46
N ILE A 241 3.30 2.64 -10.34
CA ILE A 241 3.52 1.70 -11.44
C ILE A 241 2.80 0.40 -11.11
N LEU A 242 1.85 0.04 -11.96
CA LEU A 242 1.06 -1.18 -11.92
C LEU A 242 1.43 -2.00 -13.15
N LEU A 243 1.56 -3.32 -13.04
CA LEU A 243 1.76 -4.17 -14.22
C LEU A 243 0.43 -4.81 -14.60
N THR A 244 0.18 -4.88 -15.91
CA THR A 244 -1.07 -5.30 -16.53
C THR A 244 -0.82 -6.33 -17.63
N ALA A 245 0.35 -6.96 -17.62
CA ALA A 245 0.64 -8.00 -18.60
C ALA A 245 -0.31 -9.21 -18.41
N PRO A 246 -0.77 -9.81 -19.51
CA PRO A 246 -1.63 -10.99 -19.47
C PRO A 246 -0.89 -12.20 -18.88
N SER A 247 -1.65 -13.13 -18.27
CA SER A 247 -1.11 -14.28 -17.53
C SER A 247 -0.47 -15.39 -18.38
N ASP A 248 -0.38 -15.18 -19.70
CA ASP A 248 0.18 -16.10 -20.68
C ASP A 248 1.40 -15.51 -21.41
N THR A 249 1.95 -14.39 -20.94
CA THR A 249 3.07 -13.68 -21.57
C THR A 249 4.32 -14.59 -21.69
N CYS A 250 4.53 -15.52 -20.77
CA CYS A 250 5.63 -16.49 -20.79
C CYS A 250 5.19 -17.93 -21.11
N SER A 251 5.55 -18.46 -22.29
CA SER A 251 5.09 -19.77 -22.77
C SER A 251 6.10 -20.95 -22.64
N ASP A 252 7.31 -20.77 -22.09
CA ASP A 252 8.32 -21.85 -22.04
C ASP A 252 7.94 -23.01 -21.12
N THR A 253 7.71 -24.16 -21.74
CA THR A 253 7.33 -25.44 -21.13
C THR A 253 8.51 -26.28 -20.63
N THR A 254 9.76 -25.90 -20.90
CA THR A 254 10.92 -26.79 -20.79
C THR A 254 11.97 -26.37 -19.75
N THR A 255 12.20 -25.07 -19.57
CA THR A 255 13.17 -24.56 -18.58
C THR A 255 12.49 -23.99 -17.32
N LEU A 256 11.16 -23.76 -17.39
CA LEU A 256 10.31 -23.22 -16.33
C LEU A 256 9.20 -24.20 -15.90
N ALA A 257 9.34 -25.51 -16.13
CA ALA A 257 8.31 -26.50 -15.74
C ALA A 257 7.95 -26.45 -14.23
N ASP A 258 8.91 -26.09 -13.38
CA ASP A 258 8.69 -25.88 -11.94
C ASP A 258 8.01 -24.53 -11.62
N LEU A 259 8.01 -23.56 -12.54
CA LEU A 259 7.32 -22.27 -12.39
C LEU A 259 5.93 -22.23 -13.06
N LYS A 260 5.67 -23.08 -14.05
CA LYS A 260 4.37 -23.12 -14.74
C LYS A 260 3.25 -23.78 -13.93
N ASN A 261 3.57 -24.75 -13.07
CA ASN A 261 2.52 -25.52 -12.40
C ASN A 261 1.95 -24.84 -11.12
N THR A 262 2.45 -23.69 -10.66
CA THR A 262 1.83 -22.91 -9.55
C THR A 262 2.30 -21.43 -9.51
N ASP A 263 1.97 -20.66 -10.56
CA ASP A 263 2.07 -19.18 -10.74
C ASP A 263 3.39 -18.57 -11.28
N PRO A 264 3.52 -18.35 -12.61
CA PRO A 264 4.64 -17.59 -13.21
C PRO A 264 4.40 -16.07 -13.29
N ARG A 265 3.63 -15.48 -12.35
CA ARG A 265 3.19 -14.05 -12.35
C ARG A 265 4.27 -13.03 -11.96
N VAL A 266 5.52 -13.28 -12.32
CA VAL A 266 6.63 -12.33 -12.12
C VAL A 266 6.59 -11.30 -13.26
N GLY A 267 5.64 -10.37 -13.16
CA GLY A 267 5.40 -9.31 -14.14
C GLY A 267 3.98 -9.27 -14.72
N GLU A 268 3.32 -10.42 -14.73
CA GLU A 268 1.95 -10.60 -15.23
C GLU A 268 0.96 -10.47 -14.07
N SER A 269 -0.04 -9.62 -14.22
CA SER A 269 -1.11 -9.49 -13.22
C SER A 269 -2.40 -10.20 -13.64
N GLY A 270 -2.50 -10.61 -14.92
CA GLY A 270 -3.70 -11.19 -15.48
C GLY A 270 -4.81 -10.16 -15.77
N LEU A 271 -4.53 -8.87 -15.61
CA LEU A 271 -5.42 -7.78 -15.99
C LEU A 271 -5.13 -7.37 -17.43
N VAL A 272 -5.94 -7.81 -18.39
CA VAL A 272 -5.65 -7.62 -19.82
C VAL A 272 -6.32 -6.37 -20.37
N ILE A 273 -5.53 -5.36 -20.74
CA ILE A 273 -6.05 -4.13 -21.32
C ILE A 273 -5.93 -4.17 -22.84
N ASP A 274 -7.01 -4.61 -23.48
CA ASP A 274 -7.19 -4.60 -24.93
C ASP A 274 -7.67 -3.23 -25.47
N PRO A 275 -7.53 -2.97 -26.78
CA PRO A 275 -8.14 -1.80 -27.39
C PRO A 275 -9.65 -1.76 -27.14
N ARG A 276 -10.19 -0.59 -26.78
CA ARG A 276 -11.59 -0.36 -26.38
C ARG A 276 -12.03 -1.01 -25.06
N LYS A 277 -11.11 -1.58 -24.28
CA LYS A 277 -11.44 -2.07 -22.94
C LYS A 277 -11.71 -0.88 -22.00
N GLU A 278 -12.76 -0.97 -21.19
CA GLU A 278 -13.01 -0.05 -20.09
C GLU A 278 -12.22 -0.50 -18.86
N VAL A 279 -11.50 0.43 -18.25
CA VAL A 279 -10.70 0.18 -17.05
C VAL A 279 -11.09 1.21 -16.00
N THR A 280 -11.38 0.72 -14.81
CA THR A 280 -11.67 1.53 -13.63
C THR A 280 -10.56 1.34 -12.62
N ILE A 281 -10.02 2.45 -12.13
CA ILE A 281 -9.00 2.50 -11.10
C ILE A 281 -9.55 3.26 -9.91
N ASN A 282 -9.42 2.67 -8.75
CA ASN A 282 -9.93 3.20 -7.51
C ASN A 282 -8.81 3.24 -6.46
N ILE A 283 -8.39 4.44 -6.07
CA ILE A 283 -7.32 4.65 -5.08
C ILE A 283 -7.94 5.06 -3.75
N LEU A 284 -7.78 4.20 -2.74
CA LEU A 284 -8.25 4.44 -1.39
C LEU A 284 -7.07 4.74 -0.45
N PRO A 285 -6.90 5.99 0.02
CA PRO A 285 -5.91 6.32 1.06
C PRO A 285 -6.36 5.84 2.45
N GLU A 286 -5.43 5.85 3.43
CA GLU A 286 -5.71 5.49 4.83
C GLU A 286 -6.86 6.32 5.44
N ALA A 287 -6.85 7.61 5.14
CA ALA A 287 -7.86 8.57 5.53
C ALA A 287 -8.01 9.57 4.39
N GLY A 288 -9.23 9.97 4.09
CA GLY A 288 -9.50 10.83 2.94
C GLY A 288 -10.65 10.37 2.05
N ALA A 289 -10.87 11.14 0.99
CA ALA A 289 -11.79 10.70 -0.06
C ALA A 289 -11.08 9.75 -1.02
N ASN A 290 -11.82 8.72 -1.41
CA ASN A 290 -11.46 7.81 -2.50
C ASN A 290 -11.39 8.56 -3.85
N THR A 291 -10.38 8.23 -4.65
CA THR A 291 -10.18 8.79 -5.99
C THR A 291 -10.38 7.72 -7.05
N MET A 292 -11.41 7.90 -7.87
CA MET A 292 -11.77 6.97 -8.94
C MET A 292 -11.48 7.61 -10.30
N VAL A 293 -10.82 6.86 -11.18
CA VAL A 293 -10.60 7.23 -12.58
C VAL A 293 -11.08 6.09 -13.47
N ASP A 294 -11.98 6.43 -14.37
CA ASP A 294 -12.49 5.54 -15.41
C ASP A 294 -11.99 6.02 -16.76
N PHE A 295 -11.44 5.12 -17.54
CA PHE A 295 -11.05 5.41 -18.92
C PHE A 295 -11.35 4.23 -19.84
N THR A 296 -11.51 4.53 -21.12
CA THR A 296 -11.63 3.51 -22.17
C THR A 296 -10.37 3.55 -23.01
N ALA A 297 -9.68 2.41 -23.13
CA ALA A 297 -8.52 2.28 -23.99
C ALA A 297 -8.88 2.66 -25.44
N PRO A 298 -8.00 3.34 -26.20
CA PRO A 298 -8.27 3.74 -27.58
C PRO A 298 -8.57 2.54 -28.49
N SER A 299 -9.17 2.79 -29.64
CA SER A 299 -9.54 1.74 -30.59
C SER A 299 -8.36 1.01 -31.25
N SER A 300 -7.17 1.57 -31.15
CA SER A 300 -5.91 0.97 -31.55
C SER A 300 -4.78 1.68 -30.80
N PHE A 301 -3.76 0.93 -30.43
CA PHE A 301 -2.55 1.42 -29.77
C PHE A 301 -1.48 1.94 -30.74
N GLY A 302 -1.68 1.75 -32.05
CA GLY A 302 -0.76 2.23 -33.08
C GLY A 302 0.64 1.62 -32.96
N THR A 303 1.66 2.42 -33.26
CA THR A 303 3.08 2.01 -33.27
C THR A 303 3.90 2.62 -32.14
N TYR A 304 3.27 3.31 -31.18
CA TYR A 304 3.98 3.96 -30.07
C TYR A 304 4.08 3.03 -28.86
N LEU A 305 5.23 3.04 -28.18
CA LEU A 305 5.46 2.32 -26.92
C LEU A 305 4.56 2.88 -25.81
N ASN A 306 4.52 4.21 -25.66
CA ASN A 306 3.75 4.92 -24.64
C ASN A 306 2.44 5.44 -25.21
N ILE A 307 1.37 5.25 -24.45
CA ILE A 307 0.01 5.64 -24.81
C ILE A 307 -0.59 6.41 -23.64
N GLY A 308 -1.02 7.65 -23.88
CA GLY A 308 -1.85 8.39 -22.92
C GLY A 308 -3.25 7.80 -22.92
N LEU A 309 -3.69 7.28 -21.77
CA LEU A 309 -5.00 6.66 -21.60
C LEU A 309 -6.00 7.59 -20.91
N TYR A 310 -5.50 8.42 -20.01
CA TYR A 310 -6.23 9.47 -19.35
C TYR A 310 -5.40 10.76 -19.41
N PRO A 311 -6.01 11.90 -19.76
CA PRO A 311 -5.33 13.19 -19.85
C PRO A 311 -4.71 13.61 -18.53
#